data_AF-A0A8H4JSE8-F1
#
_entry.id   AF-A0A8H4JSE8-F1
#
_cell.length_a   1.000
_cell.length_b   1.000
_cell.length_c   1.000
_cell.angle_alpha   90.00
_cell.angle_beta   90.00
_cell.angle_gamma   90.00
#
_symmetry.space_group_name_H-M   'P 1'
#
loop_
_entity.id
_entity.type
_entity.pdbx_description
1 polymer ?
#
loop_
_entity_poly.entity_id
_entity_poly.type
_entity_poly.pdbx_seq_one_letter_code
_entity_poly.pdbx_strand_id
1 'polypeptide(L)'
;MNNANSLQFQLDTGFSEMADTEQRITLILTSFLSERQATTAPEAATHISNLFPHQPEKDGNKKSPGGFLAAFWDLAFQIAVQLDYQTQQMQKFISLIKALRDLPTTAILEDGRRLWQDLPDLSLFFTERWNQAGVTNRATIPPETIRHWINLNGLAAYLTIENLYGGWYRALESIKLGLENGSRRDAQKIIECYAQAAATWFILSSQQIYHMCRENALQDSGIQGQLWKGRPGFNLERWAFWRSRLVELRNHSLATDELREVFAMAETAMERVSE
;
A
#
# COMPACT_ATOMS: atom_id res chain seq x y z
N MET A 1 4.63 17.92 32.84
CA MET A 1 4.58 18.30 31.41
C MET A 1 5.50 17.35 30.65
N ASN A 2 4.98 16.20 30.23
CA ASN A 2 5.74 15.21 29.46
C ASN A 2 5.28 15.30 28.00
N ASN A 3 6.06 16.00 27.18
CA ASN A 3 5.96 15.89 25.72
C ASN A 3 6.50 14.51 25.32
N ALA A 4 5.62 13.52 25.29
CA ALA A 4 5.88 12.25 24.64
C ALA A 4 5.70 12.47 23.13
N ASN A 5 6.77 12.29 22.34
CA ASN A 5 6.66 12.07 20.90
C ASN A 5 5.91 10.73 20.68
N SER A 6 4.58 10.75 20.78
CA SER A 6 3.72 9.74 20.17
C SER A 6 3.68 10.03 18.67
N LEU A 7 3.81 9.00 17.83
CA LEU A 7 3.53 9.13 16.39
C LEU A 7 2.13 9.75 16.23
N GLN A 8 2.08 10.98 15.74
CA GLN A 8 0.82 11.69 15.54
C GLN A 8 0.38 11.47 14.11
N PHE A 9 -0.49 10.49 13.91
CA PHE A 9 -1.11 10.22 12.62
C PHE A 9 -2.26 11.19 12.38
N GLN A 10 -2.38 11.67 11.14
CA GLN A 10 -3.54 12.42 10.67
C GLN A 10 -4.66 11.43 10.38
N LEU A 11 -5.77 11.54 11.09
CA LEU A 11 -6.96 10.68 10.92
C LEU A 11 -8.11 11.55 10.40
N ASP A 12 -9.00 10.94 9.62
CA ASP A 12 -10.14 11.62 8.97
C ASP A 12 -11.16 12.12 10.01
N THR A 13 -11.28 11.42 11.14
CA THR A 13 -12.11 11.80 12.29
C THR A 13 -11.23 12.13 13.50
N GLY A 14 -11.57 13.20 14.23
CA GLY A 14 -10.85 13.56 15.45
C GLY A 14 -10.99 12.48 16.53
N PHE A 15 -9.93 12.20 17.29
CA PHE A 15 -9.92 11.09 18.27
C PHE A 15 -11.07 11.18 19.29
N SER A 16 -11.44 12.39 19.75
CA SER A 16 -12.56 12.59 20.69
C SER A 16 -13.95 12.39 20.06
N GLU A 17 -14.04 12.39 18.73
CA GLU A 17 -15.28 12.22 17.96
C GLU A 17 -15.48 10.76 17.52
N MET A 18 -14.42 9.94 17.59
CA MET A 18 -14.45 8.51 17.31
C MET A 18 -15.32 7.75 18.30
N ALA A 19 -15.95 6.67 17.85
CA ALA A 19 -16.58 5.70 18.74
C ALA A 19 -15.53 5.03 19.65
N ASP A 20 -15.97 4.51 20.81
CA ASP A 20 -15.07 3.83 21.76
C ASP A 20 -14.24 2.72 21.10
N THR A 21 -14.86 1.93 20.22
CA THR A 21 -14.19 0.85 19.49
C THR A 21 -13.09 1.38 18.56
N GLU A 22 -13.35 2.47 17.84
CA GLU A 22 -12.38 3.13 16.96
C GLU A 22 -11.20 3.71 17.77
N GLN A 23 -11.49 4.36 18.90
CA GLN A 23 -10.46 4.85 19.82
C GLN A 23 -9.54 3.71 20.30
N ARG A 24 -10.13 2.56 20.69
CA ARG A 24 -9.38 1.38 21.13
C ARG A 24 -8.53 0.78 20.01
N ILE A 25 -9.06 0.69 18.78
CA ILE A 25 -8.31 0.24 17.60
C ILE A 25 -7.11 1.18 17.37
N THR A 26 -7.34 2.49 17.32
CA THR A 26 -6.29 3.49 17.11
C THR A 26 -5.22 3.40 18.19
N LEU A 27 -5.60 3.25 19.47
CA LEU A 27 -4.64 3.09 20.56
C LEU A 27 -3.77 1.84 20.38
N ILE A 28 -4.35 0.68 20.02
CA ILE A 28 -3.57 -0.55 19.78
C ILE A 28 -2.61 -0.36 18.60
N LEU A 29 -3.08 0.18 17.47
CA LEU A 29 -2.26 0.37 16.27
C LEU A 29 -1.10 1.34 16.52
N THR A 30 -1.38 2.51 17.09
CA THR A 30 -0.35 3.54 17.35
C THR A 30 0.66 3.11 18.41
N SER A 31 0.19 2.43 19.46
CA SER A 31 1.03 1.79 20.48
C SER A 31 1.95 0.74 19.88
N PHE A 32 1.40 -0.18 19.07
CA PHE A 32 2.16 -1.22 18.41
C PHE A 32 3.20 -0.65 17.44
N LEU A 33 2.88 0.39 16.67
CA LEU A 33 3.79 1.00 15.70
C LEU A 33 4.86 1.89 16.35
N SER A 34 4.70 2.27 17.62
CA SER A 34 5.71 3.02 18.37
C SER A 34 7.00 2.22 18.51
N GLU A 35 8.15 2.90 18.43
CA GLU A 35 9.48 2.32 18.66
C GLU A 35 9.73 2.00 20.14
N ARG A 36 8.97 2.61 21.05
CA ARG A 36 9.19 2.52 22.50
C ARG A 36 8.58 1.28 23.13
N GLN A 37 7.69 0.60 22.43
CA GLN A 37 6.88 -0.46 23.01
C GLN A 37 7.23 -1.79 22.39
N ALA A 38 7.48 -2.78 23.25
CA ALA A 38 7.90 -4.12 22.87
C ALA A 38 6.73 -5.05 22.49
N THR A 39 5.53 -4.50 22.24
CA THR A 39 4.36 -5.31 21.85
C THR A 39 4.65 -6.03 20.54
N THR A 40 4.52 -7.34 20.57
CA THR A 40 4.75 -8.19 19.40
C THR A 40 3.53 -8.17 18.47
N ALA A 41 3.73 -8.53 17.19
CA ALA A 41 2.61 -8.60 16.24
C ALA A 41 1.49 -9.59 16.67
N PRO A 42 1.79 -10.79 17.20
CA PRO A 42 0.76 -11.70 17.72
C PRO A 42 -0.05 -11.12 18.89
N GLU A 43 0.60 -10.40 19.81
CA GLU A 43 -0.09 -9.74 20.93
C GLU A 43 -1.02 -8.64 20.43
N ALA A 44 -0.55 -7.78 19.53
CA ALA A 44 -1.36 -6.73 18.93
C ALA A 44 -2.55 -7.30 18.13
N ALA A 45 -2.32 -8.36 17.34
CA ALA A 45 -3.37 -9.07 16.61
C ALA A 45 -4.43 -9.65 17.56
N THR A 46 -4.00 -10.27 18.66
CA THR A 46 -4.89 -10.79 19.70
C THR A 46 -5.71 -9.67 20.35
N HIS A 47 -5.09 -8.54 20.69
CA HIS A 47 -5.79 -7.40 21.24
C HIS A 47 -6.86 -6.84 20.29
N ILE A 48 -6.54 -6.71 18.99
CA ILE A 48 -7.51 -6.30 17.96
C ILE A 48 -8.63 -7.33 17.84
N SER A 49 -8.30 -8.63 17.78
CA SER A 49 -9.30 -9.68 17.67
C SER A 49 -10.26 -9.73 18.87
N ASN A 50 -9.77 -9.42 20.08
CA ASN A 50 -10.61 -9.37 21.28
C ASN A 50 -11.59 -8.19 21.29
N LEU A 51 -11.43 -7.20 20.39
CA LEU A 51 -12.41 -6.13 20.20
C LEU A 51 -13.57 -6.54 19.30
N PHE A 52 -13.45 -7.65 18.56
CA PHE A 52 -14.44 -8.06 17.57
C PHE A 52 -15.78 -8.42 18.23
N PRO A 53 -16.91 -7.83 17.82
CA PRO A 53 -18.21 -8.16 18.37
C PRO A 53 -18.71 -9.50 17.80
N HIS A 54 -18.68 -10.57 18.60
CA HIS A 54 -19.15 -11.90 18.19
C HIS A 54 -20.68 -12.01 17.99
N GLN A 55 -21.45 -11.05 18.52
CA GLN A 55 -22.89 -10.95 18.30
C GLN A 55 -23.27 -9.49 18.07
N PRO A 56 -24.19 -9.19 17.14
CA PRO A 56 -24.74 -7.85 17.00
C PRO A 56 -25.49 -7.47 18.30
N GLU A 57 -25.14 -6.32 18.90
CA GLU A 57 -25.88 -5.80 20.05
C GLU A 57 -27.34 -5.49 19.65
N LYS A 58 -28.29 -5.84 20.53
CA LYS A 58 -29.74 -5.70 20.26
C LYS A 58 -30.23 -4.25 20.11
N ASP A 59 -29.41 -3.26 20.46
CA ASP A 59 -29.79 -1.84 20.48
C ASP A 59 -29.58 -1.10 19.13
N GLY A 60 -29.42 -1.84 18.03
CA GLY A 60 -29.62 -1.32 16.68
C GLY A 60 -28.61 -0.28 16.19
N ASN A 61 -27.59 0.06 16.98
CA ASN A 61 -26.59 1.04 16.59
C ASN A 61 -25.21 0.68 17.17
N LYS A 62 -24.22 0.54 16.26
CA LYS A 62 -22.77 0.71 16.48
C LYS A 62 -21.86 -0.48 16.85
N LYS A 63 -22.34 -1.72 16.97
CA LYS A 63 -21.44 -2.89 17.20
C LYS A 63 -21.77 -4.12 16.36
N SER A 64 -21.88 -3.96 15.03
CA SER A 64 -21.97 -5.11 14.14
C SER A 64 -20.57 -5.62 13.75
N PRO A 65 -20.41 -6.92 13.46
CA PRO A 65 -19.20 -7.48 12.87
C PRO A 65 -18.67 -6.68 11.66
N GLY A 66 -19.56 -6.34 10.73
CA GLY A 66 -19.21 -5.55 9.54
C GLY A 66 -18.77 -4.12 9.87
N GLY A 67 -19.46 -3.46 10.81
CA GLY A 67 -19.07 -2.12 11.27
C GLY A 67 -17.71 -2.10 11.94
N PHE A 68 -17.39 -3.13 12.73
CA PHE A 68 -16.06 -3.29 13.33
C PHE A 68 -14.96 -3.49 12.27
N LEU A 69 -15.16 -4.38 11.29
CA LEU A 69 -14.18 -4.63 10.24
C LEU A 69 -13.96 -3.38 9.38
N ALA A 70 -15.04 -2.65 9.08
CA ALA A 70 -14.96 -1.37 8.37
C ALA A 70 -14.10 -0.35 9.12
N ALA A 71 -14.40 -0.12 10.40
CA ALA A 71 -13.63 0.77 11.25
C ALA A 71 -12.16 0.35 11.37
N PHE A 72 -11.91 -0.95 11.54
CA PHE A 72 -10.55 -1.47 11.64
C PHE A 72 -9.73 -1.21 10.37
N TRP A 73 -10.25 -1.59 9.20
CA TRP A 73 -9.50 -1.45 7.95
C TRP A 73 -9.31 0.00 7.54
N ASP A 74 -10.32 0.84 7.72
CA ASP A 74 -10.21 2.25 7.41
C ASP A 74 -9.11 2.91 8.26
N LEU A 75 -9.15 2.73 9.59
CA LEU A 75 -8.12 3.26 10.50
C LEU A 75 -6.73 2.68 10.22
N ALA A 76 -6.65 1.37 9.96
CA ALA A 76 -5.39 0.70 9.65
C ALA A 76 -4.73 1.30 8.41
N PHE A 77 -5.50 1.54 7.33
CA PHE A 77 -4.95 2.13 6.12
C PHE A 77 -4.73 3.63 6.20
N GLN A 78 -5.52 4.39 6.95
CA GLN A 78 -5.22 5.80 7.27
C GLN A 78 -3.84 5.94 7.91
N ILE A 79 -3.53 5.06 8.87
CA ILE A 79 -2.24 5.05 9.55
C ILE A 79 -1.13 4.56 8.60
N ALA A 80 -1.36 3.43 7.91
CA ALA A 80 -0.31 2.77 7.13
C ALA A 80 0.24 3.62 5.99
N VAL A 81 -0.58 4.45 5.32
CA VAL A 81 -0.10 5.33 4.23
C VAL A 81 0.81 6.45 4.70
N GLN A 82 0.81 6.75 6.00
CA GLN A 82 1.69 7.74 6.61
C GLN A 82 3.05 7.16 7.00
N LEU A 83 3.18 5.82 7.01
CA LEU A 83 4.43 5.14 7.30
C LEU A 83 5.31 5.16 6.06
N ASP A 84 6.54 5.63 6.21
CA ASP A 84 7.56 5.46 5.17
C ASP A 84 7.76 3.96 4.92
N TYR A 85 7.55 3.55 3.68
CA TYR A 85 7.60 2.14 3.30
C TYR A 85 8.98 1.50 3.54
N GLN A 86 10.05 2.29 3.60
CA GLN A 86 11.41 1.81 3.82
C GLN A 86 11.73 1.54 5.30
N THR A 87 10.84 1.95 6.21
CA THR A 87 11.09 1.90 7.66
C THR A 87 10.60 0.60 8.30
N GLN A 88 11.10 0.32 9.51
CA GLN A 88 10.66 -0.84 10.29
C GLN A 88 9.18 -0.75 10.70
N GLN A 89 8.62 0.45 10.81
CA GLN A 89 7.21 0.65 11.13
C GLN A 89 6.29 0.06 10.07
N MET A 90 6.63 0.22 8.77
CA MET A 90 5.91 -0.46 7.70
C MET A 90 6.01 -1.98 7.86
N GLN A 91 7.20 -2.52 8.15
CA GLN A 91 7.39 -3.96 8.36
C GLN A 91 6.62 -4.48 9.57
N LYS A 92 6.51 -3.70 10.65
CA LYS A 92 5.67 -4.01 11.81
C LYS A 92 4.20 -4.07 11.41
N PHE A 93 3.71 -3.10 10.62
CA PHE A 93 2.34 -3.12 10.11
C PHE A 93 2.06 -4.38 9.28
N ILE A 94 2.94 -4.75 8.35
CA ILE A 94 2.81 -5.99 7.56
C ILE A 94 2.78 -7.22 8.48
N SER A 95 3.66 -7.25 9.49
CA SER A 95 3.71 -8.34 10.47
C SER A 95 2.43 -8.47 11.28
N LEU A 96 1.76 -7.35 11.59
CA LEU A 96 0.45 -7.37 12.23
C LEU A 96 -0.61 -8.01 11.32
N ILE A 97 -0.65 -7.68 10.03
CA ILE A 97 -1.62 -8.28 9.10
C ILE A 97 -1.37 -9.79 8.96
N LYS A 98 -0.10 -10.22 8.92
CA LYS A 98 0.28 -11.66 8.95
C LYS A 98 -0.20 -12.31 10.24
N ALA A 99 0.08 -11.70 11.38
CA ALA A 99 -0.32 -12.21 12.69
C ALA A 99 -1.86 -12.34 12.81
N LEU A 100 -2.63 -11.39 12.27
CA LEU A 100 -4.09 -11.50 12.18
C LEU A 100 -4.49 -12.72 11.34
N ARG A 101 -3.95 -12.87 10.12
CA ARG A 101 -4.23 -14.02 9.23
C ARG A 101 -3.93 -15.35 9.92
N ASP A 102 -2.89 -15.41 10.73
CA ASP A 102 -2.42 -16.62 11.39
C ASP A 102 -3.18 -16.94 12.70
N LEU A 103 -4.10 -16.07 13.14
CA LEU A 103 -4.95 -16.36 14.30
C LEU A 103 -5.84 -17.58 14.05
N PRO A 104 -6.18 -18.35 15.11
CA PRO A 104 -7.22 -19.36 15.00
C PRO A 104 -8.56 -18.71 14.65
N THR A 105 -9.36 -19.41 13.85
CA THR A 105 -10.72 -18.92 13.52
C THR A 105 -11.57 -18.89 14.78
N THR A 106 -12.00 -17.70 15.20
CA THR A 106 -12.90 -17.49 16.34
C THR A 106 -14.35 -17.21 15.91
N ALA A 107 -14.57 -16.85 14.65
CA ALA A 107 -15.88 -16.61 14.07
C ALA A 107 -15.90 -16.87 12.56
N ILE A 108 -17.07 -17.21 12.02
CA ILE A 108 -17.36 -17.26 10.58
C ILE A 108 -18.37 -16.14 10.31
N LEU A 109 -18.08 -15.29 9.33
CA LEU A 109 -18.95 -14.19 8.92
C LEU A 109 -20.18 -14.71 8.17
N GLU A 110 -21.20 -13.87 8.01
CA GLU A 110 -22.46 -14.23 7.33
C GLU A 110 -22.24 -14.68 5.88
N ASP A 111 -21.18 -14.21 5.23
CA ASP A 111 -20.79 -14.58 3.86
C ASP A 111 -19.87 -15.83 3.79
N GLY A 112 -19.64 -16.49 4.92
CA GLY A 112 -18.85 -17.72 5.01
C GLY A 112 -17.34 -17.51 5.17
N ARG A 113 -16.83 -16.28 5.12
CA ARG A 113 -15.41 -16.00 5.36
C ARG A 113 -15.04 -16.23 6.83
N ARG A 114 -13.88 -16.83 7.08
CA ARG A 114 -13.30 -17.00 8.41
C ARG A 114 -12.69 -15.69 8.87
N LEU A 115 -13.05 -15.27 10.08
CA LEU A 115 -12.52 -14.05 10.67
C LEU A 115 -10.97 -14.10 10.68
N TRP A 116 -10.37 -13.02 10.19
CA TRP A 116 -8.94 -12.81 9.98
C TRP A 116 -8.23 -13.73 8.98
N GLN A 117 -8.47 -15.05 8.98
CA GLN A 117 -7.79 -15.98 8.07
C GLN A 117 -8.02 -15.64 6.59
N ASP A 118 -9.22 -15.19 6.27
CA ASP A 118 -9.58 -14.79 4.90
C ASP A 118 -9.46 -13.26 4.68
N LEU A 119 -8.91 -12.53 5.67
CA LEU A 119 -8.73 -11.06 5.67
C LEU A 119 -9.94 -10.31 5.09
N PRO A 120 -11.13 -10.49 5.69
CA PRO A 120 -12.38 -9.99 5.12
C PRO A 120 -12.32 -8.47 4.93
N ASP A 121 -12.71 -8.00 3.75
CA ASP A 121 -12.83 -6.59 3.36
C ASP A 121 -11.51 -5.81 3.22
N LEU A 122 -10.36 -6.45 3.45
CA LEU A 122 -9.04 -5.85 3.21
C LEU A 122 -8.95 -5.22 1.82
N SER A 123 -9.30 -5.98 0.78
CA SER A 123 -9.20 -5.52 -0.61
C SER A 123 -10.16 -4.37 -0.93
N LEU A 124 -11.33 -4.33 -0.27
CA LEU A 124 -12.32 -3.26 -0.42
C LEU A 124 -11.75 -1.95 0.13
N PHE A 125 -11.38 -1.94 1.41
CA PHE A 125 -10.87 -0.73 2.08
C PHE A 125 -9.52 -0.27 1.52
N PHE A 126 -8.67 -1.20 1.08
CA PHE A 126 -7.44 -0.82 0.38
C PHE A 126 -7.74 -0.10 -0.94
N THR A 127 -8.76 -0.58 -1.68
CA THR A 127 -9.21 0.05 -2.92
C THR A 127 -9.85 1.42 -2.69
N GLU A 128 -10.63 1.56 -1.63
CA GLU A 128 -11.18 2.87 -1.25
C GLU A 128 -10.07 3.86 -0.93
N ARG A 129 -9.09 3.48 -0.10
CA ARG A 129 -7.94 4.34 0.23
C ARG A 129 -7.12 4.70 -0.99
N TRP A 130 -6.94 3.77 -1.92
CA TRP A 130 -6.30 4.02 -3.22
C TRP A 130 -7.03 5.07 -4.05
N ASN A 131 -8.36 4.96 -4.15
CA ASN A 131 -9.17 5.92 -4.90
C ASN A 131 -9.19 7.30 -4.24
N GLN A 132 -9.21 7.35 -2.90
CA GLN A 132 -9.18 8.59 -2.12
C GLN A 132 -7.86 9.36 -2.23
N ALA A 133 -6.74 8.69 -2.55
CA ALA A 133 -5.46 9.35 -2.77
C ALA A 133 -5.54 10.44 -3.86
N GLY A 134 -6.44 10.29 -4.83
CA GLY A 134 -6.84 11.36 -5.76
C GLY A 134 -5.73 11.90 -6.67
N VAL A 135 -4.60 11.19 -6.79
CA VAL A 135 -3.41 11.66 -7.51
C VAL A 135 -3.65 11.84 -9.01
N THR A 136 -4.58 11.10 -9.61
CA THR A 136 -4.92 11.16 -11.04
C THR A 136 -5.82 12.34 -11.40
N ASN A 137 -6.60 12.85 -10.44
CA ASN A 137 -7.64 13.87 -10.69
C ASN A 137 -7.21 15.30 -10.36
N ARG A 138 -5.93 15.52 -10.03
CA ARG A 138 -5.39 16.83 -9.64
C ARG A 138 -4.37 17.36 -10.65
N ALA A 139 -4.43 18.66 -10.94
CA ALA A 139 -3.44 19.35 -11.76
C ALA A 139 -2.08 19.45 -11.03
N THR A 140 -2.12 19.81 -9.75
CA THR A 140 -0.96 19.84 -8.86
C THR A 140 -1.22 18.90 -7.68
N ILE A 141 -0.21 18.10 -7.30
CA ILE A 141 -0.31 17.17 -6.17
C ILE A 141 0.50 17.75 -5.00
N PRO A 142 -0.09 17.96 -3.81
CA PRO A 142 0.65 18.38 -2.63
C PRO A 142 1.75 17.37 -2.25
N PRO A 143 2.90 17.82 -1.72
CA PRO A 143 3.99 16.92 -1.32
C PRO A 143 3.58 15.81 -0.34
N GLU A 144 2.70 16.09 0.64
CA GLU A 144 2.23 15.02 1.54
C GLU A 144 1.40 13.96 0.81
N THR A 145 0.59 14.38 -0.18
CA THR A 145 -0.20 13.45 -1.00
C THR A 145 0.70 12.59 -1.88
N ILE A 146 1.78 13.15 -2.43
CA ILE A 146 2.81 12.40 -3.17
C ILE A 146 3.44 11.34 -2.26
N ARG A 147 3.85 11.73 -1.05
CA ARG A 147 4.47 10.81 -0.09
C ARG A 147 3.52 9.67 0.30
N HIS A 148 2.27 9.98 0.64
CA HIS A 148 1.26 8.95 0.96
C HIS A 148 1.01 8.01 -0.23
N TRP A 149 1.01 8.52 -1.46
CA TRP A 149 0.88 7.69 -2.66
C TRP A 149 2.04 6.71 -2.85
N ILE A 150 3.27 7.17 -2.64
CA ILE A 150 4.48 6.32 -2.70
C ILE A 150 4.42 5.25 -1.60
N ASN A 151 4.08 5.65 -0.37
CA ASN A 151 3.93 4.72 0.76
C ASN A 151 2.81 3.70 0.53
N LEU A 152 1.68 4.12 -0.06
CA LEU A 152 0.59 3.21 -0.42
C LEU A 152 1.01 2.18 -1.47
N ASN A 153 1.85 2.57 -2.43
CA ASN A 153 2.45 1.64 -3.40
C ASN A 153 3.44 0.68 -2.72
N GLY A 154 4.26 1.16 -1.79
CA GLY A 154 5.14 0.31 -0.98
C GLY A 154 4.36 -0.69 -0.13
N LEU A 155 3.29 -0.25 0.53
CA LEU A 155 2.36 -1.11 1.27
C LEU A 155 1.73 -2.16 0.36
N ALA A 156 1.21 -1.76 -0.81
CA ALA A 156 0.66 -2.69 -1.79
C ALA A 156 1.69 -3.76 -2.20
N ALA A 157 2.94 -3.34 -2.45
CA ALA A 157 4.02 -4.26 -2.82
C ALA A 157 4.29 -5.27 -1.71
N TYR A 158 4.47 -4.84 -0.46
CA TYR A 158 4.68 -5.77 0.66
C TYR A 158 3.50 -6.73 0.86
N LEU A 159 2.26 -6.24 0.85
CA LEU A 159 1.08 -7.10 0.98
C LEU A 159 0.98 -8.12 -0.17
N THR A 160 1.41 -7.73 -1.37
CA THR A 160 1.40 -8.61 -2.55
C THR A 160 2.47 -9.69 -2.46
N ILE A 161 3.71 -9.32 -2.09
CA ILE A 161 4.83 -10.27 -1.92
C ILE A 161 4.49 -11.31 -0.84
N GLU A 162 3.80 -10.90 0.22
CA GLU A 162 3.40 -11.76 1.35
C GLU A 162 2.10 -12.57 1.09
N ASN A 163 1.55 -12.48 -0.13
CA ASN A 163 0.30 -13.11 -0.54
C ASN A 163 -0.87 -12.77 0.39
N LEU A 164 -0.94 -11.52 0.83
CA LEU A 164 -2.03 -10.94 1.64
C LEU A 164 -3.01 -10.13 0.78
N TYR A 165 -2.59 -9.75 -0.44
CA TYR A 165 -3.36 -8.91 -1.35
C TYR A 165 -3.03 -9.21 -2.82
N GLY A 166 -4.04 -9.25 -3.69
CA GLY A 166 -3.88 -9.45 -5.13
C GLY A 166 -3.42 -8.18 -5.86
N GLY A 167 -2.25 -7.63 -5.53
CA GLY A 167 -1.84 -6.30 -5.97
C GLY A 167 -1.17 -6.18 -7.33
N TRP A 168 -0.96 -7.27 -8.08
CA TRP A 168 -0.23 -7.21 -9.36
C TRP A 168 -0.89 -6.34 -10.43
N TYR A 169 -2.22 -6.25 -10.45
CA TYR A 169 -2.93 -5.30 -11.32
C TYR A 169 -2.57 -3.85 -10.96
N ARG A 170 -2.46 -3.52 -9.66
CA ARG A 170 -2.04 -2.19 -9.19
C ARG A 170 -0.57 -1.90 -9.49
N ALA A 171 0.29 -2.92 -9.40
CA ALA A 171 1.69 -2.78 -9.83
C ALA A 171 1.75 -2.35 -11.30
N LEU A 172 1.03 -3.06 -12.18
CA LEU A 172 1.00 -2.75 -13.61
C LEU A 172 0.39 -1.36 -13.89
N GLU A 173 -0.67 -0.98 -13.17
CA GLU A 173 -1.28 0.35 -13.27
C GLU A 173 -0.30 1.46 -12.86
N SER A 174 0.39 1.32 -11.73
CA SER A 174 1.38 2.29 -11.25
C SER A 174 2.58 2.41 -12.18
N ILE A 175 3.09 1.29 -12.68
CA ILE A 175 4.16 1.27 -13.68
C ILE A 175 3.72 1.98 -14.96
N LYS A 176 2.50 1.71 -15.43
CA LYS A 176 1.91 2.39 -16.59
C LYS A 176 1.81 3.90 -16.37
N LEU A 177 1.33 4.35 -15.21
CA LEU A 177 1.26 5.78 -14.87
C LEU A 177 2.64 6.45 -14.86
N GLY A 178 3.66 5.80 -14.32
CA GLY A 178 5.00 6.37 -14.16
C GLY A 178 5.90 6.28 -15.40
N LEU A 179 5.83 5.19 -16.15
CA LEU A 179 6.83 4.88 -17.19
C LEU A 179 6.26 4.87 -18.60
N GLU A 180 4.95 4.66 -18.78
CA GLU A 180 4.34 4.50 -20.11
C GLU A 180 3.47 5.67 -20.54
N ASN A 181 3.26 6.66 -19.68
CA ASN A 181 2.57 7.89 -20.03
C ASN A 181 3.57 9.05 -20.02
N GLY A 182 3.27 10.09 -20.79
CA GLY A 182 4.16 11.25 -20.86
C GLY A 182 3.68 12.33 -21.80
N SER A 183 3.63 13.55 -21.28
CA SER A 183 3.61 14.77 -22.05
C SER A 183 4.57 15.78 -21.40
N ARG A 184 5.05 16.78 -22.14
CA ARG A 184 5.88 17.85 -21.55
C ARG A 184 5.17 18.59 -20.41
N ARG A 185 3.82 18.64 -20.43
CA ARG A 185 3.03 19.33 -19.41
C ARG A 185 2.95 18.54 -18.10
N ASP A 186 3.01 17.21 -18.18
CA ASP A 186 2.88 16.32 -17.02
C ASP A 186 4.24 15.85 -16.48
N ALA A 187 5.35 16.29 -17.07
CA ALA A 187 6.70 15.79 -16.77
C ALA A 187 7.05 15.88 -15.28
N GLN A 188 6.77 17.02 -14.63
CA GLN A 188 7.02 17.19 -13.19
C GLN A 188 6.22 16.17 -12.37
N LYS A 189 4.92 16.07 -12.64
CA LYS A 189 3.99 15.15 -11.94
C LYS A 189 4.40 13.69 -12.12
N ILE A 190 4.83 13.32 -13.32
CA ILE A 190 5.32 11.98 -13.61
C ILE A 190 6.58 11.71 -12.79
N ILE A 191 7.58 12.59 -12.86
CA ILE A 191 8.88 12.40 -12.19
C ILE A 191 8.73 12.37 -10.67
N GLU A 192 8.01 13.34 -10.10
CA GLU A 192 7.88 13.48 -8.63
C GLU A 192 6.90 12.48 -8.02
N CYS A 193 5.91 11.96 -8.74
CA CYS A 193 4.86 11.13 -8.14
C CYS A 193 4.78 9.74 -8.75
N TYR A 194 4.47 9.66 -10.05
CA TYR A 194 4.12 8.37 -10.66
C TYR A 194 5.34 7.48 -10.93
N ALA A 195 6.44 8.06 -11.39
CA ALA A 195 7.68 7.35 -11.63
C ALA A 195 8.29 6.86 -10.31
N GLN A 196 8.22 7.65 -9.23
CA GLN A 196 8.63 7.19 -7.91
C GLN A 196 7.78 6.01 -7.42
N ALA A 197 6.46 6.09 -7.54
CA ALA A 197 5.57 4.99 -7.18
C ALA A 197 5.85 3.72 -8.01
N ALA A 198 6.13 3.87 -9.31
CA ALA A 198 6.57 2.75 -10.16
C ALA A 198 7.92 2.18 -9.72
N ALA A 199 8.90 3.04 -9.41
CA ALA A 199 10.21 2.65 -8.91
C ALA A 199 10.11 1.84 -7.61
N THR A 200 9.20 2.22 -6.69
CA THR A 200 8.94 1.45 -5.45
C THR A 200 8.61 -0.02 -5.72
N TRP A 201 7.79 -0.31 -6.74
CA TRP A 201 7.49 -1.70 -7.11
C TRP A 201 8.72 -2.47 -7.57
N PHE A 202 9.59 -1.85 -8.39
CA PHE A 202 10.83 -2.51 -8.84
C PHE A 202 11.83 -2.69 -7.69
N ILE A 203 11.98 -1.69 -6.81
CA ILE A 203 12.87 -1.78 -5.65
C ILE A 203 12.46 -2.94 -4.73
N LEU A 204 11.16 -3.14 -4.50
CA LEU A 204 10.66 -4.13 -3.56
C LEU A 204 10.40 -5.51 -4.16
N SER A 205 10.06 -5.58 -5.46
CA SER A 205 9.52 -6.79 -6.09
C SER A 205 10.05 -7.07 -7.49
N SER A 206 11.25 -6.60 -7.85
CA SER A 206 11.85 -6.83 -9.18
C SER A 206 11.86 -8.30 -9.56
N GLN A 207 12.23 -9.20 -8.64
CA GLN A 207 12.29 -10.64 -8.89
C GLN A 207 10.93 -11.21 -9.31
N GLN A 208 9.86 -10.85 -8.58
CA GLN A 208 8.50 -11.32 -8.85
C GLN A 208 7.96 -10.71 -10.14
N ILE A 209 8.19 -9.41 -10.38
CA ILE A 209 7.77 -8.75 -11.62
C ILE A 209 8.49 -9.36 -12.83
N TYR A 210 9.79 -9.63 -12.72
CA TYR A 210 10.55 -10.27 -13.79
C TYR A 210 10.04 -11.70 -14.06
N HIS A 211 9.74 -12.47 -13.01
CA HIS A 211 9.12 -13.77 -13.15
C HIS A 211 7.76 -13.69 -13.89
N MET A 212 6.88 -12.76 -13.50
CA MET A 212 5.63 -12.50 -14.22
C MET A 212 5.86 -12.10 -15.68
N CYS A 213 6.89 -11.31 -15.98
CA CYS A 213 7.26 -10.96 -17.34
C CYS A 213 7.70 -12.18 -18.16
N ARG A 214 8.41 -13.14 -17.55
CA ARG A 214 8.78 -14.40 -18.22
C ARG A 214 7.57 -15.29 -18.50
N GLU A 215 6.61 -15.31 -17.58
CA GLU A 215 5.37 -16.07 -17.72
C GLU A 215 4.33 -15.39 -18.62
N ASN A 216 4.61 -14.15 -19.03
CA ASN A 216 3.69 -13.28 -19.71
C ASN A 216 2.36 -13.09 -18.94
N ALA A 217 2.41 -12.83 -17.64
CA ALA A 217 1.20 -12.69 -16.83
C ALA A 217 0.34 -11.47 -17.23
N LEU A 218 -0.97 -11.55 -16.98
CA LEU A 218 -1.94 -10.46 -17.21
C LEU A 218 -2.04 -9.95 -18.66
N GLN A 219 -1.90 -10.82 -19.67
CA GLN A 219 -2.00 -10.41 -21.09
C GLN A 219 -3.39 -9.86 -21.47
N ASP A 220 -4.42 -10.17 -20.69
CA ASP A 220 -5.79 -9.70 -20.87
C ASP A 220 -6.08 -8.37 -20.17
N SER A 221 -5.12 -7.82 -19.39
CA SER A 221 -5.36 -6.70 -18.47
C SER A 221 -5.81 -5.38 -19.08
N GLY A 222 -5.71 -5.15 -20.39
CA GLY A 222 -6.02 -3.85 -21.01
C GLY A 222 -5.20 -2.65 -20.52
N ILE A 223 -4.35 -2.82 -19.49
CA ILE A 223 -3.50 -1.77 -18.93
C ILE A 223 -2.34 -1.50 -19.87
N GLN A 224 -2.38 -0.33 -20.53
CA GLN A 224 -1.34 0.16 -21.42
C GLN A 224 -1.28 1.69 -21.40
N GLY A 225 -0.07 2.25 -21.33
CA GLY A 225 0.16 3.69 -21.47
C GLY A 225 0.44 4.09 -22.92
N GLN A 226 0.39 5.39 -23.17
CA GLN A 226 0.50 5.95 -24.53
C GLN A 226 1.85 5.71 -25.21
N LEU A 227 2.93 5.61 -24.44
CA LEU A 227 4.30 5.41 -24.94
C LEU A 227 4.60 3.93 -25.23
N TRP A 228 3.89 3.00 -24.59
CA TRP A 228 4.07 1.57 -24.83
C TRP A 228 3.28 1.13 -26.07
N LYS A 229 3.93 0.50 -27.05
CA LYS A 229 3.31 0.05 -28.31
C LYS A 229 3.30 -1.47 -28.50
N GLY A 230 3.92 -2.22 -27.58
CA GLY A 230 3.94 -3.68 -27.62
C GLY A 230 2.70 -4.30 -26.98
N ARG A 231 2.84 -5.57 -26.59
CA ARG A 231 1.73 -6.38 -26.04
C ARG A 231 1.35 -5.98 -24.60
N PRO A 232 0.07 -6.15 -24.21
CA PRO A 232 -0.40 -5.95 -22.85
C PRO A 232 0.21 -6.93 -21.83
N GLY A 233 -0.06 -6.70 -20.54
CA GLY A 233 0.44 -7.52 -19.44
C GLY A 233 1.92 -7.31 -19.11
N PHE A 234 2.42 -8.15 -18.21
CA PHE A 234 3.85 -8.28 -17.92
C PHE A 234 4.50 -9.07 -19.06
N ASN A 235 5.58 -8.56 -19.66
CA ASN A 235 6.37 -9.29 -20.64
C ASN A 235 7.79 -8.74 -20.73
N LEU A 236 8.74 -9.54 -21.24
CA LEU A 236 10.16 -9.17 -21.29
C LEU A 236 10.46 -7.95 -22.16
N GLU A 237 9.71 -7.73 -23.24
CA GLU A 237 9.86 -6.53 -24.09
C GLU A 237 9.46 -5.27 -23.29
N ARG A 238 8.35 -5.36 -22.56
CA ARG A 238 7.83 -4.29 -21.71
C ARG A 238 8.75 -4.03 -20.51
N TRP A 239 9.36 -5.06 -19.95
CA TRP A 239 10.40 -4.95 -18.93
C TRP A 239 11.61 -4.14 -19.42
N ALA A 240 12.14 -4.47 -20.60
CA ALA A 240 13.24 -3.72 -21.20
C ALA A 240 12.86 -2.25 -21.44
N PHE A 241 11.64 -2.02 -21.94
CA PHE A 241 11.09 -0.67 -22.09
C PHE A 241 11.05 0.09 -20.76
N TRP A 242 10.51 -0.49 -19.69
CA TRP A 242 10.45 0.15 -18.37
C TRP A 242 11.83 0.51 -17.84
N ARG A 243 12.82 -0.37 -18.00
CA ARG A 243 14.21 -0.09 -17.61
C ARG A 243 14.76 1.11 -18.38
N SER A 244 14.60 1.16 -19.71
CA SER A 244 15.02 2.31 -20.51
C SER A 244 14.32 3.62 -20.09
N ARG A 245 13.04 3.55 -19.71
CA ARG A 245 12.28 4.71 -19.23
C ARG A 245 12.81 5.25 -17.89
N LEU A 246 13.19 4.38 -16.96
CA LEU A 246 13.82 4.81 -15.71
C LEU A 246 15.13 5.58 -15.95
N VAL A 247 15.99 5.09 -16.86
CA VAL A 247 17.23 5.78 -17.26
C VAL A 247 16.94 7.18 -17.81
N GLU A 248 15.94 7.30 -18.69
CA GLU A 248 15.56 8.60 -19.25
C GLU A 248 15.07 9.58 -18.17
N LEU A 249 14.22 9.11 -17.25
CA LEU A 249 13.68 9.92 -16.17
C LEU A 249 14.76 10.35 -15.17
N ARG A 250 15.73 9.46 -14.87
CA ARG A 250 16.91 9.79 -14.06
C ARG A 250 17.74 10.92 -14.68
N ASN A 251 17.92 10.90 -16.00
CA ASN A 251 18.69 11.91 -16.69
C ASN A 251 17.89 13.18 -17.03
N HIS A 252 16.60 13.23 -16.67
CA HIS A 252 15.75 14.37 -16.96
C HIS A 252 16.15 15.60 -16.11
N SER A 253 16.04 16.80 -16.70
CA SER A 253 16.45 18.05 -16.04
C SER A 253 15.60 18.42 -14.82
N LEU A 254 14.40 17.83 -14.69
CA LEU A 254 13.48 18.04 -13.57
C LEU A 254 13.69 17.05 -12.41
N ALA A 255 14.52 16.01 -12.59
CA ALA A 255 14.84 15.10 -11.51
C ALA A 255 15.78 15.80 -10.51
N THR A 256 15.45 15.77 -9.22
CA THR A 256 16.38 16.14 -8.15
C THR A 256 17.36 15.00 -7.89
N ASP A 257 18.41 15.24 -7.12
CA ASP A 257 19.41 14.20 -6.83
C ASP A 257 18.80 13.02 -6.06
N GLU A 258 17.85 13.29 -5.15
CA GLU A 258 17.10 12.25 -4.44
C GLU A 258 16.26 11.39 -5.40
N LEU A 259 15.61 12.02 -6.38
CA LEU A 259 14.83 11.29 -7.40
C LEU A 259 15.73 10.45 -8.30
N ARG A 260 16.91 10.98 -8.64
CA ARG A 260 17.91 10.24 -9.43
C ARG A 260 18.36 8.99 -8.71
N GLU A 261 18.59 9.08 -7.39
CA GLU A 261 18.95 7.95 -6.55
C GLU A 261 17.85 6.88 -6.53
N VAL A 262 16.58 7.28 -6.33
CA VAL A 262 15.44 6.35 -6.35
C VAL A 262 15.34 5.60 -7.68
N PHE A 263 15.50 6.30 -8.81
CA PHE A 263 15.47 5.65 -10.13
C PHE A 263 16.68 4.73 -10.35
N ALA A 264 17.87 5.13 -9.90
CA ALA A 264 19.06 4.28 -9.95
C ALA A 264 18.92 3.01 -9.09
N MET A 265 18.28 3.09 -7.92
CA MET A 265 17.97 1.93 -7.10
C MET A 265 17.02 0.96 -7.82
N ALA A 266 15.96 1.47 -8.45
CA ALA A 266 15.04 0.65 -9.24
C ALA A 266 15.75 -0.01 -10.43
N GLU A 267 16.57 0.73 -11.19
CA GLU A 267 17.38 0.18 -12.28
C GLU A 267 18.28 -0.95 -11.79
N THR A 268 19.01 -0.73 -10.69
CA THR A 268 19.89 -1.73 -10.07
C THR A 268 19.12 -2.98 -9.65
N ALA A 269 17.93 -2.80 -9.07
CA ALA A 269 17.08 -3.92 -8.67
C ALA A 269 16.56 -4.73 -9.87
N MET A 270 16.28 -4.06 -10.99
CA MET A 270 15.89 -4.71 -12.25
C MET A 270 17.09 -5.43 -12.91
N GLU A 271 18.27 -4.83 -12.88
CA GLU A 271 19.49 -5.41 -13.46
C GLU A 271 19.84 -6.75 -12.81
N ARG A 272 19.90 -6.78 -11.47
CA ARG A 272 20.26 -7.95 -10.68
C ARG A 272 19.43 -9.21 -10.97
N VAL A 273 18.20 -9.07 -11.43
CA VAL A 273 17.28 -10.20 -11.67
C VAL A 273 17.21 -10.60 -13.15
N SER A 274 17.82 -9.80 -14.03
CA SER A 274 17.82 -10.00 -15.49
C SER A 274 19.14 -10.57 -16.04
N GLU A 275 20.16 -10.69 -15.19
CA GLU A 275 21.41 -11.42 -15.43
C GLU A 275 21.19 -12.94 -15.28
#